data_AF-S7PRT7-F1
#
_entry.id   AF-S7PRT7-F1
#
_cell.length_a   1.000
_cell.length_b   1.000
_cell.length_c   1.000
_cell.angle_alpha   90.00
_cell.angle_beta   90.00
_cell.angle_gamma   90.00
#
_symmetry.space_group_name_H-M   'P 1'
#
loop_
_entity.id
_entity.type
_entity.pdbx_description
1 polymer ?
#
loop_
_entity_poly.entity_id
_entity_poly.type
_entity_poly.pdbx_seq_one_letter_code
_entity_poly.pdbx_strand_id
1 'polypeptide(L)'
;MVRVQQSVIREALQLPRAGQTLKEGEDFDLVEYEISAMNKAQLQDLLESYGLTKSGNKGDLQERLRAFAKEPQEFWKAHLLQPRAARSRGQRTGSSANSGSALRIASTFGAGSSEITYRSRRGVDRPQRQLKDDEIMSYDDFARHALALHRSSADHASVQPGDSTVDGLDSMASSAGTSISHSSDDNVPMRRVERQLSRAVQKLDALEYRLSEPAAFGWMSQPSQPFTSSSSSAMNRQAQAAQPIPESQAATVSATTSAIHVPPTAMHAPSAVMAGTNAIWSRTLAVPREAIPPENLVVLVLREGDEVWFDKTTVPDPPGRIFSNDISRLFQEWNSSYLSNALVLNGRGIPVRLWPEVYKSRKGIKTGAWDTIKTVWGNWKVRIGVVNEIRIETHHVKQFIVEERQRFTTDDEFWAVYRRPDGTRLYYQQILDQLQQNRMERDHIDAEAARAYFGGDLDHPAAEGAFRYVKSGHSRLYTKDGKVAEKWREWLEQRWAHAENWQFTQGG
;
A
#
# COMPACT_ATOMS: atom_id res chain seq x y z
N MET A 1 -66.29 6.47 -3.60
CA MET A 1 -64.86 6.14 -3.41
C MET A 1 -64.57 6.05 -1.93
N VAL A 2 -64.58 4.83 -1.37
CA VAL A 2 -64.27 4.59 0.05
C VAL A 2 -62.74 4.55 0.17
N ARG A 3 -62.12 5.59 0.76
CA ARG A 3 -60.72 5.54 1.18
C ARG A 3 -60.64 4.52 2.31
N VAL A 4 -60.20 3.31 2.00
CA VAL A 4 -59.80 2.33 3.00
C VAL A 4 -58.60 2.94 3.72
N GLN A 5 -58.81 3.43 4.95
CA GLN A 5 -57.72 3.76 5.85
C GLN A 5 -57.02 2.45 6.19
N GLN A 6 -55.94 2.13 5.46
CA GLN A 6 -55.02 1.10 5.90
C GLN A 6 -54.37 1.59 7.18
N SER A 7 -54.79 1.01 8.31
CA SER A 7 -54.07 1.12 9.56
C SER A 7 -52.65 0.60 9.33
N VAL A 8 -51.68 1.50 9.34
CA VAL A 8 -50.27 1.15 9.23
C VAL A 8 -49.91 0.39 10.51
N ILE A 9 -49.84 -0.93 10.42
CA ILE A 9 -49.40 -1.78 11.53
C ILE A 9 -47.96 -1.39 11.85
N ARG A 10 -47.75 -0.80 13.03
CA ARG A 10 -46.41 -0.51 13.55
C ARG A 10 -45.80 -1.82 14.01
N GLU A 11 -44.79 -2.27 13.29
CA GLU A 11 -44.03 -3.46 13.64
C GLU A 11 -42.76 -3.01 14.37
N ALA A 12 -42.66 -3.41 15.63
CA ALA A 12 -41.51 -3.17 16.48
C ALA A 12 -40.76 -4.49 16.72
N LEU A 13 -39.43 -4.45 16.58
CA LEU A 13 -38.55 -5.60 16.81
C LEU A 13 -37.63 -5.33 18.01
N GLN A 14 -37.48 -6.33 18.87
CA GLN A 14 -36.49 -6.31 19.95
C GLN A 14 -35.18 -6.90 19.45
N LEU A 15 -34.11 -6.10 19.51
CA LEU A 15 -32.77 -6.48 19.08
C LEU A 15 -31.75 -6.14 20.17
N PRO A 16 -30.66 -6.91 20.33
CA PRO A 16 -29.62 -6.61 21.31
C PRO A 16 -28.94 -5.28 20.99
N ARG A 17 -28.62 -4.47 22.00
CA ARG A 17 -27.96 -3.17 21.78
C ARG A 17 -26.62 -3.35 21.06
N ALA A 18 -26.51 -2.78 19.86
CA ALA A 18 -25.28 -2.87 19.07
C ALA A 18 -24.07 -2.31 19.84
N GLY A 19 -22.98 -3.08 19.89
CA GLY A 19 -21.75 -2.71 20.58
C GLY A 19 -21.71 -2.95 22.09
N GLN A 20 -22.76 -3.54 22.69
CA GLN A 20 -22.75 -3.88 24.12
C GLN A 20 -21.61 -4.87 24.45
N THR A 21 -21.03 -4.71 25.63
CA THR A 21 -20.12 -5.68 26.24
C THR A 21 -20.88 -6.54 27.24
N LEU A 22 -20.77 -7.86 27.11
CA LEU A 22 -21.49 -8.81 27.95
C LEU A 22 -20.50 -9.50 28.91
N LYS A 23 -20.88 -9.66 30.18
CA LYS A 23 -20.18 -10.55 31.11
C LYS A 23 -20.69 -11.98 30.95
N GLU A 24 -19.85 -12.96 31.29
CA GLU A 24 -20.26 -14.37 31.26
C GLU A 24 -21.45 -14.59 32.23
N GLY A 25 -22.57 -15.09 31.70
CA GLY A 25 -23.81 -15.30 32.47
C GLY A 25 -24.81 -14.15 32.46
N GLU A 26 -24.49 -13.00 31.86
CA GLU A 26 -25.41 -11.87 31.71
C GLU A 26 -26.27 -12.01 30.43
N ASP A 27 -27.48 -11.46 30.45
CA ASP A 27 -28.40 -11.41 29.30
C ASP A 27 -28.18 -10.12 28.48
N PHE A 28 -28.60 -10.11 27.21
CA PHE A 28 -28.47 -8.94 26.36
C PHE A 28 -29.44 -7.82 26.76
N ASP A 29 -28.99 -6.57 26.67
CA ASP A 29 -29.90 -5.41 26.73
C ASP A 29 -30.64 -5.32 25.41
N LEU A 30 -31.96 -5.56 25.42
CA LEU A 30 -32.79 -5.48 24.23
C LEU A 30 -33.29 -4.05 24.04
N VAL A 31 -33.16 -3.54 22.82
CA VAL A 31 -33.69 -2.25 22.38
C VAL A 31 -34.80 -2.52 21.36
N GLU A 32 -35.92 -1.84 21.53
CA GLU A 32 -37.05 -1.92 20.61
C GLU A 32 -36.86 -0.94 19.44
N TYR A 33 -36.94 -1.45 18.22
CA TYR A 33 -36.78 -0.68 16.98
C TYR A 33 -38.06 -0.75 16.14
N GLU A 34 -38.65 0.41 15.83
CA GLU A 34 -39.79 0.54 14.90
C GLU A 34 -39.30 0.48 13.44
N ILE A 35 -39.08 -0.73 12.90
CA ILE A 35 -38.50 -0.93 11.57
C ILE A 35 -39.38 -0.42 10.42
N SER A 36 -40.70 -0.31 10.61
CA SER A 36 -41.63 0.21 9.60
C SER A 36 -41.37 1.69 9.28
N ALA A 37 -40.99 2.47 10.31
CA ALA A 37 -40.75 3.90 10.21
C ALA A 37 -39.36 4.26 9.66
N MET A 38 -38.40 3.33 9.73
CA MET A 38 -37.03 3.58 9.30
C MET A 38 -36.89 3.72 7.77
N ASN A 39 -36.01 4.62 7.35
CA ASN A 39 -35.63 4.76 5.96
C ASN A 39 -34.59 3.68 5.55
N LYS A 40 -34.28 3.57 4.25
CA LYS A 40 -33.34 2.56 3.74
C LYS A 40 -31.93 2.69 4.35
N ALA A 41 -31.43 3.92 4.51
CA ALA A 41 -30.09 4.16 5.06
C ALA A 41 -30.00 3.72 6.53
N GLN A 42 -31.00 4.08 7.35
CA GLN A 42 -31.09 3.66 8.75
C GLN A 42 -31.12 2.13 8.89
N LEU A 43 -31.86 1.43 8.01
CA LEU A 43 -31.87 -0.04 8.00
C LEU A 43 -30.51 -0.63 7.60
N GLN A 44 -29.79 -0.01 6.65
CA GLN A 44 -28.45 -0.43 6.25
C GLN A 44 -27.44 -0.23 7.36
N ASP A 45 -27.49 0.90 8.07
CA ASP A 45 -26.61 1.21 9.20
C ASP A 45 -26.91 0.26 10.38
N LEU A 46 -28.18 -0.04 10.63
CA LEU A 46 -28.59 -0.99 11.66
C LEU A 46 -28.09 -2.40 11.33
N LEU A 47 -28.28 -2.88 10.09
CA LEU A 47 -27.73 -4.17 9.63
C LEU A 47 -26.21 -4.21 9.69
N GLU A 48 -25.53 -3.11 9.35
CA GLU A 48 -24.07 -2.99 9.48
C GLU A 48 -23.60 -3.19 10.92
N SER A 49 -24.31 -2.58 11.88
CA SER A 49 -23.96 -2.65 13.30
C SER A 49 -23.99 -4.09 13.83
N TYR A 50 -24.85 -4.94 13.27
CA TYR A 50 -24.91 -6.39 13.55
C TYR A 50 -24.01 -7.24 12.63
N GLY A 51 -23.32 -6.62 11.67
CA GLY A 51 -22.44 -7.31 10.72
C GLY A 51 -23.17 -8.03 9.58
N LEU A 52 -24.44 -7.73 9.34
CA LEU A 52 -25.26 -8.31 8.29
C LEU A 52 -25.07 -7.59 6.95
N THR A 53 -25.52 -8.21 5.85
CA THR A 53 -25.39 -7.65 4.50
C THR A 53 -26.30 -6.43 4.28
N LYS A 54 -25.73 -5.32 3.77
CA LYS A 54 -26.45 -4.04 3.57
C LYS A 54 -27.11 -3.88 2.20
N SER A 55 -27.00 -4.86 1.30
CA SER A 55 -27.58 -4.79 -0.04
C SER A 55 -29.03 -5.25 -0.06
N GLY A 56 -29.83 -4.69 -0.97
CA GLY A 56 -31.23 -5.04 -1.16
C GLY A 56 -32.16 -3.83 -1.31
N ASN A 57 -33.44 -4.12 -1.59
CA ASN A 57 -34.52 -3.16 -1.47
C ASN A 57 -34.91 -2.97 0.03
N LYS A 58 -35.76 -2.00 0.38
CA LYS A 58 -36.15 -1.76 1.79
C LYS A 58 -36.80 -2.99 2.45
N GLY A 59 -37.60 -3.75 1.69
CA GLY A 59 -38.25 -4.97 2.17
C GLY A 59 -37.25 -6.07 2.53
N ASP A 60 -36.25 -6.32 1.68
CA ASP A 60 -35.19 -7.32 1.93
C ASP A 60 -34.41 -6.99 3.21
N LEU A 61 -34.15 -5.70 3.46
CA LEU A 61 -33.44 -5.25 4.67
C LEU A 61 -34.29 -5.47 5.92
N GLN A 62 -35.59 -5.15 5.86
CA GLN A 62 -36.53 -5.40 6.96
C GLN A 62 -36.69 -6.90 7.23
N GLU A 63 -36.85 -7.72 6.19
CA GLU A 63 -36.96 -9.17 6.30
C GLU A 63 -35.70 -9.78 6.93
N ARG A 64 -34.51 -9.28 6.55
CA ARG A 64 -33.24 -9.73 7.14
C ARG A 64 -33.14 -9.38 8.63
N LEU A 65 -33.62 -8.21 9.05
CA LEU A 65 -33.72 -7.85 10.48
C LEU A 65 -34.74 -8.71 11.22
N ARG A 66 -35.91 -9.01 10.61
CA ARG A 66 -36.90 -9.92 11.19
C ARG A 66 -36.35 -11.34 11.35
N ALA A 67 -35.64 -11.84 10.35
CA ALA A 67 -34.99 -13.15 10.41
C ALA A 67 -33.98 -13.18 11.56
N PHE A 68 -33.12 -12.16 11.64
CA PHE A 68 -32.12 -12.03 12.70
C PHE A 68 -32.75 -11.91 14.11
N ALA A 69 -33.89 -11.22 14.24
CA ALA A 69 -34.61 -11.07 15.50
C ALA A 69 -35.27 -12.38 16.00
N LYS A 70 -35.53 -13.34 15.09
CA LYS A 70 -36.10 -14.65 15.43
C LYS A 70 -35.05 -15.69 15.86
N GLU A 71 -33.77 -15.41 15.60
CA GLU A 71 -32.69 -16.31 15.99
C GLU A 71 -32.55 -16.38 17.52
N PRO A 72 -32.18 -17.55 18.09
CA PRO A 72 -32.02 -17.70 19.53
C PRO A 72 -30.87 -16.85 20.06
N GLN A 73 -30.94 -16.44 21.34
CA GLN A 73 -29.89 -15.61 21.95
C GLN A 73 -28.47 -16.22 21.86
N GLU A 74 -28.35 -17.54 21.85
CA GLU A 74 -27.06 -18.22 21.65
C GLU A 74 -26.43 -17.89 20.29
N PHE A 75 -27.25 -17.75 19.25
CA PHE A 75 -26.80 -17.32 17.92
C PHE A 75 -26.22 -15.89 17.99
N TRP A 76 -26.88 -14.98 18.72
CA TRP A 76 -26.37 -13.63 18.92
C TRP A 76 -25.05 -13.62 19.69
N LYS A 77 -24.90 -14.45 20.74
CA LYS A 77 -23.63 -14.60 21.48
C LYS A 77 -22.51 -15.07 20.55
N ALA A 78 -22.76 -16.06 19.70
CA ALA A 78 -21.75 -16.56 18.75
C ALA A 78 -21.42 -15.57 17.61
N HIS A 79 -22.42 -14.83 17.12
CA HIS A 79 -22.26 -13.98 15.93
C HIS A 79 -21.76 -12.56 16.26
N LEU A 80 -22.32 -11.94 17.31
CA LEU A 80 -22.03 -10.55 17.68
C LEU A 80 -20.82 -10.40 18.59
N LEU A 81 -20.58 -11.39 19.46
CA LEU A 81 -19.49 -11.35 20.43
C LEU A 81 -18.32 -12.19 19.91
N GLN A 82 -17.12 -11.62 19.90
CA GLN A 82 -15.91 -12.42 19.78
C GLN A 82 -15.38 -12.72 21.18
N PRO A 83 -15.16 -14.00 21.54
CA PRO A 83 -14.41 -14.34 22.75
C PRO A 83 -12.98 -13.85 22.57
N ARG A 84 -12.74 -12.62 22.99
CA ARG A 84 -11.41 -12.06 23.07
C ARG A 84 -11.00 -12.20 24.52
N ALA A 85 -10.12 -13.16 24.81
CA ALA A 85 -9.45 -13.23 26.10
C ALA A 85 -8.93 -11.82 26.40
N ALA A 86 -9.48 -11.19 27.44
CA ALA A 86 -9.16 -9.84 27.83
C ALA A 86 -7.71 -9.81 28.32
N ARG A 87 -6.76 -9.69 27.39
CA ARG A 87 -5.36 -9.45 27.72
C ARG A 87 -5.27 -8.01 28.20
N SER A 88 -5.43 -7.81 29.51
CA SER A 88 -5.11 -6.52 30.11
C SER A 88 -3.68 -6.17 29.73
N ARG A 89 -3.43 -4.92 29.31
CA ARG A 89 -2.09 -4.48 28.93
C ARG A 89 -1.20 -4.56 30.17
N GLY A 90 -0.34 -5.58 30.24
CA GLY A 90 0.45 -5.91 31.43
C GLY A 90 0.18 -7.29 32.02
N GLN A 91 -0.92 -7.96 31.64
CA GLN A 91 -1.14 -9.38 31.91
C GLN A 91 -0.09 -10.18 31.15
N ARG A 92 0.96 -10.56 31.87
CA ARG A 92 1.99 -11.48 31.42
C ARG A 92 1.38 -12.88 31.42
N THR A 93 1.05 -13.40 30.24
CA THR A 93 0.61 -14.78 30.07
C THR A 93 1.80 -15.70 29.73
N GLY A 94 1.62 -17.00 29.94
CA GLY A 94 2.65 -18.01 29.66
C GLY A 94 3.85 -17.97 30.62
N SER A 95 5.03 -18.35 30.15
CA SER A 95 6.25 -18.43 30.97
C SER A 95 6.63 -17.11 31.66
N SER A 96 6.21 -15.97 31.08
CA SER A 96 6.44 -14.64 31.66
C SER A 96 5.60 -14.34 32.91
N ALA A 97 4.49 -15.06 33.12
CA ALA A 97 3.64 -14.96 34.30
C ALA A 97 4.39 -15.40 35.58
N ASN A 98 5.32 -16.35 35.43
CA ASN A 98 6.13 -16.88 36.54
C ASN A 98 7.39 -16.06 36.82
N SER A 99 7.60 -14.94 36.10
CA SER A 99 8.74 -14.05 36.39
C SER A 99 8.58 -13.43 37.79
N GLY A 100 9.68 -13.31 38.55
CA GLY A 100 9.64 -12.78 39.91
C GLY A 100 9.07 -11.35 40.03
N SER A 101 9.11 -10.56 38.95
CA SER A 101 8.43 -9.26 38.90
C SER A 101 6.91 -9.40 38.76
N ALA A 102 6.43 -10.40 38.00
CA ALA A 102 5.00 -10.66 37.85
C ALA A 102 4.38 -11.19 39.14
N LEU A 103 5.09 -12.07 39.87
CA LEU A 103 4.66 -12.56 41.19
C LEU A 103 4.58 -11.43 42.22
N ARG A 104 5.53 -10.49 42.22
CA ARG A 104 5.47 -9.30 43.09
C ARG A 104 4.26 -8.43 42.78
N ILE A 105 4.02 -8.14 41.50
CA ILE A 105 2.84 -7.37 41.08
C ILE A 105 1.55 -8.10 41.47
N ALA A 106 1.45 -9.41 41.26
CA ALA A 106 0.29 -10.21 41.67
C ALA A 106 0.10 -10.21 43.19
N SER A 107 1.18 -10.22 43.98
CA SER A 107 1.12 -10.11 45.44
C SER A 107 0.66 -8.72 45.91
N THR A 108 1.07 -7.66 45.22
CA THR A 108 0.75 -6.27 45.61
C THR A 108 -0.65 -5.84 45.15
N PHE A 109 -1.07 -6.26 43.96
CA PHE A 109 -2.31 -5.80 43.32
C PHE A 109 -3.40 -6.89 43.24
N GLY A 110 -3.14 -8.08 43.81
CA GLY A 110 -4.03 -9.22 43.74
C GLY A 110 -3.91 -10.00 42.42
N ALA A 111 -4.28 -11.29 42.45
CA ALA A 111 -4.45 -12.07 41.24
C ALA A 111 -5.68 -11.51 40.50
N GLY A 112 -5.44 -10.74 39.43
CA GLY A 112 -6.52 -10.13 38.66
C GLY A 112 -7.53 -11.19 38.23
N SER A 113 -8.79 -11.05 38.66
CA SER A 113 -9.88 -11.92 38.25
C SER A 113 -9.98 -11.90 36.72
N SER A 114 -9.81 -13.05 36.09
CA SER A 114 -9.99 -13.22 34.65
C SER A 114 -11.48 -13.22 34.33
N GLU A 115 -12.15 -12.10 34.53
CA GLU A 115 -13.52 -11.91 34.07
C GLU A 115 -13.50 -11.88 32.54
N ILE A 116 -14.07 -12.90 31.90
CA ILE A 116 -14.16 -12.99 30.45
C ILE A 116 -15.22 -11.98 30.00
N THR A 117 -14.78 -10.76 29.70
CA THR A 117 -15.65 -9.77 29.06
C THR A 117 -15.71 -10.03 27.57
N TYR A 118 -16.90 -10.26 27.05
CA TYR A 118 -17.12 -10.39 25.62
C TYR A 118 -17.22 -8.99 25.00
N ARG A 119 -16.34 -8.68 24.04
CA ARG A 119 -16.45 -7.45 23.25
C ARG A 119 -17.17 -7.73 21.93
N SER A 120 -17.95 -6.76 21.48
CA SER A 120 -18.51 -6.76 20.13
C SER A 120 -17.40 -6.97 19.09
N ARG A 121 -17.69 -7.82 18.11
CA ARG A 121 -16.80 -8.22 17.02
C ARG A 121 -16.38 -7.06 16.12
N ARG A 122 -17.21 -6.02 16.03
CA ARG A 122 -16.84 -4.77 15.36
C ARG A 122 -16.28 -3.85 16.41
N GLY A 123 -15.11 -3.27 16.12
CA GLY A 123 -14.58 -2.20 16.94
C GLY A 123 -15.63 -1.11 16.98
N VAL A 124 -16.43 -1.08 18.05
CA VAL A 124 -17.20 0.09 18.44
C VAL A 124 -16.18 1.21 18.33
N ASP A 125 -16.46 2.20 17.47
CA ASP A 125 -15.71 3.44 17.43
C ASP A 125 -15.50 3.78 18.89
N ARG A 126 -14.26 3.65 19.36
CA ARG A 126 -13.97 3.85 20.78
C ARG A 126 -14.54 5.23 21.02
N PRO A 127 -15.62 5.38 21.83
CA PRO A 127 -16.25 6.68 21.98
C PRO A 127 -15.09 7.59 22.32
N GLN A 128 -14.80 8.53 21.40
CA GLN A 128 -13.62 9.36 21.54
C GLN A 128 -13.85 10.03 22.88
N ARG A 129 -13.04 9.64 23.86
CA ARG A 129 -13.18 10.16 25.21
C ARG A 129 -13.11 11.67 25.03
N GLN A 130 -14.22 12.34 25.28
CA GLN A 130 -14.23 13.78 25.25
C GLN A 130 -13.23 14.21 26.34
N LEU A 131 -12.15 14.83 25.89
CA LEU A 131 -11.14 15.40 26.77
C LEU A 131 -11.85 16.46 27.59
N LYS A 132 -11.63 16.43 28.91
CA LYS A 132 -12.14 17.50 29.77
C LYS A 132 -11.39 18.79 29.45
N ASP A 133 -12.00 19.94 29.69
CA ASP A 133 -11.38 21.24 29.41
C ASP A 133 -9.99 21.37 30.07
N ASP A 134 -9.82 20.84 31.30
CA ASP A 134 -8.54 20.81 32.00
C ASP A 134 -7.46 20.01 31.25
N GLU A 135 -7.84 18.90 30.62
CA GLU A 135 -6.91 18.09 29.82
C GLU A 135 -6.54 18.82 28.52
N ILE A 136 -7.51 19.49 27.89
CA ILE A 136 -7.27 20.30 26.68
C ILE A 136 -6.28 21.42 26.98
N MET A 137 -6.49 22.16 28.08
CA MET A 137 -5.59 23.21 28.53
C MET A 137 -4.17 22.67 28.80
N SER A 138 -4.06 21.51 29.45
CA SER A 138 -2.77 20.88 29.70
C SER A 138 -2.02 20.49 28.40
N TYR A 139 -2.74 19.99 27.39
CA TYR A 139 -2.15 19.68 26.09
C TYR A 139 -1.74 20.94 25.31
N ASP A 140 -2.53 22.01 25.39
CA ASP A 140 -2.20 23.29 24.76
C ASP A 140 -0.97 23.96 25.41
N ASP A 141 -0.86 23.90 26.74
CA ASP A 141 0.32 24.38 27.47
C ASP A 141 1.57 23.59 27.07
N PHE A 142 1.45 22.27 26.97
CA PHE A 142 2.54 21.41 26.49
C PHE A 142 2.94 21.76 25.05
N ALA A 143 1.98 21.93 24.15
CA ALA A 143 2.25 22.28 22.75
C ALA A 143 2.94 23.64 22.64
N ARG A 144 2.52 24.64 23.43
CA ARG A 144 3.18 25.95 23.52
C ARG A 144 4.61 25.84 24.02
N HIS A 145 4.86 25.03 25.05
CA HIS A 145 6.21 24.82 25.59
C HIS A 145 7.13 24.09 24.60
N ALA A 146 6.63 23.06 23.91
CA ALA A 146 7.38 22.32 22.90
C ALA A 146 7.77 23.21 21.72
N LEU A 147 6.86 24.09 21.27
CA LEU A 147 7.15 25.06 20.22
C LEU A 147 8.14 26.14 20.66
N ALA A 148 8.08 26.58 21.93
CA ALA A 148 9.04 27.55 22.48
C ALA A 148 10.47 26.99 22.50
N LEU A 149 10.64 25.74 22.95
CA LEU A 149 11.96 25.06 22.92
C LEU A 149 12.54 24.96 21.51
N HIS A 150 11.69 24.70 20.50
CA HIS A 150 12.15 24.66 19.11
C HIS A 150 12.57 26.03 18.57
N ARG A 151 11.91 27.13 18.97
CA ARG A 151 12.30 28.49 18.58
C ARG A 151 13.64 28.89 19.19
N SER A 152 13.84 28.63 20.48
CA SER A 152 15.12 28.89 21.16
C SER A 152 16.28 28.09 20.57
N SER A 153 16.03 26.87 20.10
CA SER A 153 17.05 26.08 19.42
C SER A 153 17.38 26.57 18.00
N ALA A 154 16.46 27.26 17.33
CA ALA A 154 16.69 27.83 16.00
C ALA A 154 17.52 29.12 16.07
N ASP A 155 17.29 29.95 17.09
CA ASP A 155 18.01 31.22 17.28
C ASP A 155 19.50 31.01 17.64
N HIS A 156 19.84 29.90 18.29
CA HIS A 156 21.24 29.54 18.58
C HIS A 156 22.00 28.94 17.39
N ALA A 157 21.32 28.54 16.31
CA ALA A 157 21.98 27.97 15.13
C ALA A 157 22.40 29.04 14.08
N SER A 158 22.09 30.32 14.31
CA SER A 158 22.44 31.43 13.43
C SER A 158 23.63 32.24 13.97
N VAL A 159 24.73 31.57 14.29
CA VAL A 159 26.02 32.24 14.53
C VAL A 159 26.84 32.12 13.25
N GLN A 160 27.06 33.25 12.58
CA GLN A 160 27.90 33.36 11.38
C GLN A 160 29.35 32.88 11.64
N PRO A 161 30.01 32.29 10.63
CA PRO A 161 31.45 32.04 10.68
C PRO A 161 32.18 33.35 10.35
N GLY A 162 32.50 34.12 11.38
CA GLY A 162 33.28 35.36 11.28
C GLY A 162 34.68 35.17 11.85
N ASP A 163 35.63 35.04 10.93
CA ASP A 163 36.99 35.58 10.93
C ASP A 163 37.81 35.62 12.23
N SER A 164 38.95 34.94 12.18
CA SER A 164 39.90 34.78 13.27
C SER A 164 40.92 35.91 13.24
N THR A 165 40.85 36.85 14.16
CA THR A 165 42.00 37.68 14.54
C THR A 165 42.20 37.71 16.05
N VAL A 166 43.42 37.35 16.41
CA VAL A 166 44.08 37.35 17.72
C VAL A 166 44.21 38.78 18.27
N ASP A 167 43.84 39.02 19.54
CA ASP A 167 44.77 39.53 20.56
C ASP A 167 44.14 39.69 21.95
N GLY A 168 44.92 39.35 22.99
CA GLY A 168 45.16 40.25 24.14
C GLY A 168 44.20 40.33 25.33
N LEU A 169 44.57 39.61 26.40
CA LEU A 169 44.67 40.01 27.83
C LEU A 169 43.45 40.45 28.69
N ASP A 170 43.41 39.79 29.87
CA ASP A 170 43.05 40.21 31.23
C ASP A 170 41.71 40.92 31.52
N SER A 171 40.88 40.31 32.39
CA SER A 171 40.82 40.71 33.82
C SER A 171 39.77 39.92 34.61
N MET A 172 40.06 39.77 35.90
CA MET A 172 39.32 39.05 36.94
C MET A 172 38.03 39.77 37.36
N ALA A 173 37.01 39.01 37.79
CA ALA A 173 36.40 39.17 39.13
C ALA A 173 35.25 38.17 39.39
N SER A 174 35.31 37.60 40.59
CA SER A 174 34.34 36.76 41.31
C SER A 174 32.95 37.38 41.50
N SER A 175 31.92 36.53 41.59
CA SER A 175 30.98 36.45 42.75
C SER A 175 30.04 35.25 42.55
N ALA A 176 30.10 34.19 43.38
CA ALA A 176 29.12 33.88 44.44
C ALA A 176 27.64 34.12 44.02
N GLY A 177 26.71 33.18 44.08
CA GLY A 177 26.54 31.89 44.75
C GLY A 177 25.03 31.64 44.85
N THR A 178 24.62 30.40 45.14
CA THR A 178 23.41 29.98 45.88
C THR A 178 22.79 28.71 45.29
N SER A 179 23.07 27.63 45.99
CA SER A 179 22.40 26.33 45.97
C SER A 179 20.91 26.46 46.30
N ILE A 180 20.04 25.66 45.68
CA ILE A 180 18.89 25.02 46.35
C ILE A 180 18.58 23.71 45.61
N SER A 181 18.67 22.63 46.37
CA SER A 181 18.21 21.28 46.07
C SER A 181 16.69 21.20 46.13
N HIS A 182 16.04 20.58 45.14
CA HIS A 182 14.87 19.75 45.42
C HIS A 182 14.73 18.62 44.39
N SER A 183 14.96 17.40 44.88
CA SER A 183 14.75 16.14 44.19
C SER A 183 13.27 15.79 44.15
N SER A 184 12.68 15.76 42.95
CA SER A 184 11.43 15.03 42.70
C SER A 184 11.71 13.97 41.64
N ASP A 185 11.74 12.72 42.12
CA ASP A 185 12.15 11.52 41.42
C ASP A 185 10.96 10.91 40.62
N ASP A 186 10.34 11.72 39.75
CA ASP A 186 9.22 11.30 38.88
C ASP A 186 9.63 11.13 37.39
N ASN A 187 10.92 11.29 37.08
CA ASN A 187 11.44 11.27 35.70
C ASN A 187 11.95 9.90 35.22
N VAL A 188 11.58 8.80 35.89
CA VAL A 188 11.98 7.44 35.51
C VAL A 188 11.55 7.04 34.08
N PRO A 189 10.35 7.39 33.54
CA PRO A 189 10.03 7.07 32.15
C PRO A 189 10.79 7.97 31.16
N MET A 190 11.13 9.20 31.55
CA MET A 190 11.79 10.20 30.72
C MET A 190 13.28 9.90 30.50
N ARG A 191 14.00 9.50 31.56
CA ARG A 191 15.40 9.02 31.46
C ARG A 191 15.53 7.76 30.59
N ARG A 192 14.46 6.98 30.45
CA ARG A 192 14.46 5.77 29.60
C ARG A 192 14.39 6.13 28.11
N VAL A 193 13.59 7.13 27.74
CA VAL A 193 13.50 7.63 26.36
C VAL A 193 14.79 8.32 25.98
N GLU A 194 15.34 9.14 26.86
CA GLU A 194 16.63 9.82 26.66
C GLU A 194 17.77 8.81 26.43
N ARG A 195 17.87 7.77 27.28
CA ARG A 195 18.85 6.68 27.07
C ARG A 195 18.62 5.88 25.78
N GLN A 196 17.37 5.75 25.33
CA GLN A 196 17.08 5.10 24.04
C GLN A 196 17.49 5.97 22.86
N LEU A 197 17.29 7.28 22.96
CA LEU A 197 17.72 8.25 21.96
C LEU A 197 19.25 8.33 21.88
N SER A 198 19.95 8.42 23.02
CA SER A 198 21.43 8.40 23.05
C SER A 198 22.01 7.10 22.47
N ARG A 199 21.34 5.96 22.68
CA ARG A 199 21.74 4.68 22.05
C ARG A 199 21.47 4.65 20.55
N ALA A 200 20.46 5.35 20.06
CA ALA A 200 20.19 5.46 18.63
C ALA A 200 21.22 6.36 17.95
N VAL A 201 21.57 7.49 18.58
CA VAL A 201 22.62 8.41 18.11
C VAL A 201 23.98 7.69 18.06
N GLN A 202 24.38 7.01 19.13
CA GLN A 202 25.64 6.23 19.12
C GLN A 202 25.68 5.13 18.05
N LYS A 203 24.53 4.55 17.69
CA LYS A 203 24.47 3.57 16.59
C LYS A 203 24.58 4.22 15.21
N LEU A 204 24.09 5.45 15.06
CA LEU A 204 24.27 6.23 13.83
C LEU A 204 25.73 6.66 13.68
N ASP A 205 26.37 7.15 14.74
CA ASP A 205 27.80 7.51 14.72
C ASP A 205 28.68 6.28 14.43
N ALA A 206 28.34 5.12 14.98
CA ALA A 206 29.06 3.86 14.68
C ALA A 206 28.84 3.37 13.23
N LEU A 207 27.68 3.67 12.62
CA LEU A 207 27.43 3.38 11.21
C LEU A 207 28.16 4.36 10.30
N GLU A 208 28.19 5.64 10.66
CA GLU A 208 28.94 6.67 9.95
C GLU A 208 30.45 6.39 10.01
N TYR A 209 30.97 5.95 11.15
CA TYR A 209 32.36 5.49 11.29
C TYR A 209 32.65 4.24 10.44
N ARG A 210 31.71 3.29 10.38
CA ARG A 210 31.85 2.09 9.52
C ARG A 210 31.74 2.38 8.02
N LEU A 211 31.05 3.45 7.64
CA LEU A 211 30.91 3.89 6.26
C LEU A 211 32.05 4.81 5.81
N SER A 212 32.76 5.43 6.76
CA SER A 212 33.92 6.29 6.51
C SER A 212 35.27 5.55 6.58
N GLU A 213 35.29 4.26 6.95
CA GLU A 213 36.48 3.43 6.83
C GLU A 213 36.77 3.13 5.35
N PRO A 214 37.87 3.63 4.75
CA PRO A 214 38.22 3.32 3.37
C PRO A 214 38.68 1.86 3.30
N ALA A 215 37.85 0.99 2.74
CA ALA A 215 38.21 -0.40 2.43
C ALA A 215 39.31 -0.43 1.34
N ALA A 216 40.56 -0.24 1.76
CA ALA A 216 41.74 -0.62 1.01
C ALA A 216 41.99 -2.12 1.22
N PHE A 217 41.34 -2.97 0.43
CA PHE A 217 41.72 -4.38 0.23
C PHE A 217 41.02 -4.83 -1.07
N GLY A 218 41.71 -4.96 -2.20
CA GLY A 218 42.77 -5.93 -2.41
C GLY A 218 42.16 -7.15 -3.10
N TRP A 219 41.85 -7.02 -4.39
CA TRP A 219 41.38 -8.13 -5.22
C TRP A 219 42.55 -9.08 -5.45
N MET A 220 42.64 -10.14 -4.65
CA MET A 220 43.49 -11.28 -4.96
C MET A 220 42.61 -12.52 -5.10
N SER A 221 42.50 -12.96 -6.34
CA SER A 221 41.78 -14.15 -6.80
C SER A 221 42.26 -15.40 -6.07
N GLN A 222 41.32 -16.26 -5.66
CA GLN A 222 41.61 -17.69 -5.53
C GLN A 222 40.51 -18.56 -6.15
N PRO A 223 40.88 -19.71 -6.74
CA PRO A 223 40.00 -20.57 -7.52
C PRO A 223 39.25 -21.57 -6.64
N SER A 224 38.08 -21.95 -7.13
CA SER A 224 37.18 -22.97 -6.59
C SER A 224 37.81 -24.38 -6.57
N GLN A 225 37.65 -25.07 -5.45
CA GLN A 225 37.81 -26.53 -5.33
C GLN A 225 36.46 -27.16 -4.95
N PRO A 226 36.14 -28.37 -5.46
CA PRO A 226 34.88 -29.04 -5.20
C PRO A 226 34.96 -29.86 -3.91
N PHE A 227 33.92 -29.82 -3.07
CA PHE A 227 33.78 -30.74 -1.95
C PHE A 227 32.68 -31.76 -2.19
N THR A 228 33.11 -33.01 -2.07
CA THR A 228 32.36 -34.26 -2.10
C THR A 228 31.46 -34.43 -0.88
N SER A 229 30.32 -35.05 -1.10
CA SER A 229 29.41 -35.62 -0.10
C SER A 229 30.11 -36.55 0.89
N SER A 230 29.75 -36.49 2.17
CA SER A 230 29.80 -37.64 3.09
C SER A 230 28.88 -37.45 4.28
N SER A 231 28.14 -38.53 4.54
CA SER A 231 27.18 -38.78 5.60
C SER A 231 27.82 -39.03 6.97
N SER A 232 27.06 -38.77 8.04
CA SER A 232 26.95 -39.48 9.35
C SER A 232 26.53 -38.46 10.44
N SER A 233 25.75 -38.74 11.49
CA SER A 233 24.92 -39.85 11.94
C SER A 233 24.06 -39.38 13.14
N ALA A 234 22.93 -40.05 13.35
CA ALA A 234 22.30 -40.38 14.64
C ALA A 234 21.73 -39.26 15.55
N MET A 235 20.40 -39.27 15.72
CA MET A 235 19.82 -39.65 17.02
C MET A 235 18.40 -40.21 16.84
N ASN A 236 18.25 -41.48 17.19
CA ASN A 236 17.05 -42.30 17.13
C ASN A 236 16.40 -42.34 18.54
N ARG A 237 15.07 -42.21 18.63
CA ARG A 237 14.28 -42.72 19.76
C ARG A 237 13.13 -43.55 19.20
N GLN A 238 13.25 -44.84 19.46
CA GLN A 238 12.37 -45.91 19.00
C GLN A 238 11.45 -46.31 20.15
N ALA A 239 10.16 -46.48 19.86
CA ALA A 239 9.23 -47.27 20.66
C ALA A 239 8.78 -48.46 19.80
N GLN A 240 9.00 -49.67 20.31
CA GLN A 240 8.69 -50.95 19.67
C GLN A 240 7.28 -51.41 20.02
N ALA A 241 6.60 -52.05 19.06
CA ALA A 241 5.68 -53.15 19.31
C ALA A 241 5.75 -54.13 18.11
N ALA A 242 5.80 -55.42 18.44
CA ALA A 242 6.13 -56.54 17.56
C ALA A 242 4.94 -57.09 16.75
N GLN A 243 5.23 -57.84 15.67
CA GLN A 243 4.73 -59.20 15.31
C GLN A 243 5.10 -59.57 13.83
N PRO A 244 5.08 -60.86 13.41
CA PRO A 244 6.03 -61.45 12.42
C PRO A 244 5.49 -61.84 11.01
N ILE A 245 6.44 -61.89 10.04
CA ILE A 245 6.76 -62.79 8.86
C ILE A 245 5.71 -63.92 8.52
N PRO A 246 5.48 -64.37 7.24
CA PRO A 246 6.52 -64.65 6.24
C PRO A 246 6.29 -64.60 4.70
N GLU A 247 7.47 -64.64 4.02
CA GLU A 247 7.86 -65.31 2.74
C GLU A 247 7.10 -65.07 1.42
N SER A 248 7.82 -64.69 0.35
CA SER A 248 8.29 -65.65 -0.69
C SER A 248 8.97 -64.97 -1.91
N GLN A 249 10.10 -65.56 -2.33
CA GLN A 249 10.55 -65.92 -3.71
C GLN A 249 10.59 -64.85 -4.82
N ALA A 250 11.74 -64.47 -5.40
CA ALA A 250 12.67 -65.20 -6.31
C ALA A 250 12.33 -65.06 -7.83
N ALA A 251 13.28 -64.50 -8.61
CA ALA A 251 13.64 -64.77 -10.02
C ALA A 251 14.48 -63.56 -10.55
N THR A 252 15.78 -63.64 -10.88
CA THR A 252 16.46 -64.28 -12.05
C THR A 252 15.91 -63.71 -13.38
N VAL A 253 16.67 -63.02 -14.25
CA VAL A 253 17.68 -63.51 -15.23
C VAL A 253 18.52 -62.32 -15.76
N SER A 254 19.87 -62.39 -15.79
CA SER A 254 20.83 -62.60 -16.92
C SER A 254 20.50 -61.86 -18.25
N ALA A 255 21.41 -61.31 -19.07
CA ALA A 255 22.82 -61.57 -19.41
C ALA A 255 23.44 -60.29 -20.06
N THR A 256 24.73 -59.92 -19.88
CA THR A 256 25.94 -60.36 -20.64
C THR A 256 25.77 -60.16 -22.17
N THR A 257 26.59 -59.43 -22.94
CA THR A 257 28.04 -59.59 -23.12
C THR A 257 28.63 -58.45 -23.98
N SER A 258 29.91 -58.19 -23.75
CA SER A 258 30.88 -57.27 -24.37
C SER A 258 31.08 -57.39 -25.89
N ALA A 259 31.63 -56.32 -26.51
CA ALA A 259 32.79 -56.44 -27.41
C ALA A 259 33.42 -55.07 -27.73
N ILE A 260 34.76 -55.08 -27.77
CA ILE A 260 35.70 -53.99 -28.05
C ILE A 260 35.88 -53.86 -29.57
N HIS A 261 35.95 -52.63 -30.10
CA HIS A 261 36.69 -52.35 -31.35
C HIS A 261 37.09 -50.87 -31.45
N VAL A 262 38.35 -50.63 -31.80
CA VAL A 262 38.97 -49.30 -32.08
C VAL A 262 39.20 -49.17 -33.62
N PRO A 263 39.75 -48.06 -34.15
CA PRO A 263 39.10 -46.95 -34.87
C PRO A 263 39.29 -47.03 -36.40
N PRO A 264 38.88 -46.02 -37.19
CA PRO A 264 39.92 -45.10 -37.67
C PRO A 264 39.50 -43.63 -37.89
N THR A 265 40.55 -42.82 -37.91
CA THR A 265 40.70 -41.41 -38.26
C THR A 265 40.07 -41.02 -39.61
N ALA A 266 39.31 -39.92 -39.64
CA ALA A 266 39.05 -39.17 -40.87
C ALA A 266 38.91 -37.68 -40.56
N MET A 267 39.65 -36.88 -41.33
CA MET A 267 39.76 -35.43 -41.24
C MET A 267 38.49 -34.74 -41.73
N HIS A 268 37.95 -33.78 -40.98
CA HIS A 268 37.07 -32.74 -41.52
C HIS A 268 37.30 -31.40 -40.82
N ALA A 269 37.75 -30.45 -41.66
CA ALA A 269 37.26 -29.08 -41.89
C ALA A 269 36.84 -28.16 -40.71
N PRO A 270 37.11 -26.84 -40.83
CA PRO A 270 37.25 -25.94 -39.70
C PRO A 270 35.93 -25.48 -39.08
N SER A 271 36.00 -25.40 -37.76
CA SER A 271 35.27 -24.52 -36.85
C SER A 271 34.56 -23.31 -37.48
N ALA A 272 33.23 -23.31 -37.36
CA ALA A 272 32.44 -22.10 -37.19
C ALA A 272 31.59 -22.30 -35.93
N VAL A 273 32.16 -21.93 -34.79
CA VAL A 273 31.46 -21.88 -33.50
C VAL A 273 31.60 -20.46 -32.96
N MET A 274 30.50 -19.97 -32.39
CA MET A 274 30.36 -18.86 -31.44
C MET A 274 29.59 -17.63 -31.94
N ALA A 275 28.26 -17.77 -32.03
CA ALA A 275 27.27 -16.76 -31.62
C ALA A 275 25.87 -17.41 -31.75
N GLY A 276 24.96 -17.40 -30.80
CA GLY A 276 24.94 -16.99 -29.40
C GLY A 276 23.70 -17.67 -28.81
N THR A 277 23.71 -17.82 -27.50
CA THR A 277 22.71 -18.47 -26.64
C THR A 277 21.27 -17.98 -26.90
N ASN A 278 20.54 -18.66 -27.79
CA ASN A 278 19.08 -18.58 -27.81
C ASN A 278 18.58 -19.40 -26.61
N ALA A 279 18.08 -18.71 -25.59
CA ALA A 279 17.31 -19.32 -24.53
C ALA A 279 16.20 -20.15 -25.18
N ILE A 280 16.28 -21.47 -25.02
CA ILE A 280 15.28 -22.43 -25.45
C ILE A 280 14.06 -22.20 -24.54
N TRP A 281 13.24 -21.21 -24.91
CA TRP A 281 11.92 -21.06 -24.35
C TRP A 281 11.15 -22.31 -24.74
N SER A 282 10.63 -23.04 -23.75
CA SER A 282 9.64 -24.08 -23.97
C SER A 282 8.48 -23.41 -24.71
N ARG A 283 8.48 -23.51 -26.04
CA ARG A 283 7.39 -23.03 -26.90
C ARG A 283 6.17 -23.83 -26.49
N THR A 284 5.40 -23.31 -25.55
CA THR A 284 4.02 -23.73 -25.35
C THR A 284 3.37 -23.52 -26.72
N LEU A 285 2.92 -24.60 -27.33
CA LEU A 285 2.34 -24.57 -28.68
C LEU A 285 1.17 -23.58 -28.65
N ALA A 286 1.24 -22.58 -29.53
CA ALA A 286 0.17 -21.61 -29.66
C ALA A 286 -1.11 -22.36 -30.03
N VAL A 287 -2.13 -22.26 -29.18
CA VAL A 287 -3.46 -22.78 -29.41
C VAL A 287 -4.05 -22.04 -30.62
N PRO A 288 -4.44 -22.76 -31.69
CA PRO A 288 -5.11 -22.16 -32.84
C PRO A 288 -6.38 -21.44 -32.40
N ARG A 289 -6.72 -20.34 -33.08
CA ARG A 289 -7.89 -19.51 -32.74
C ARG A 289 -9.18 -20.32 -32.76
N GLU A 290 -9.27 -21.25 -33.71
CA GLU A 290 -10.43 -22.11 -33.98
C GLU A 290 -10.63 -23.15 -32.87
N ALA A 291 -9.60 -23.44 -32.09
CA ALA A 291 -9.66 -24.38 -30.98
C ALA A 291 -10.19 -23.76 -29.68
N ILE A 292 -10.34 -22.43 -29.62
CA ILE A 292 -10.85 -21.72 -28.44
C ILE A 292 -12.36 -21.54 -28.59
N PRO A 293 -13.18 -21.99 -27.62
CA PRO A 293 -14.63 -21.77 -27.66
C PRO A 293 -14.98 -20.28 -27.80
N PRO A 294 -15.94 -19.91 -28.66
CA PRO A 294 -16.25 -18.50 -28.95
C PRO A 294 -16.68 -17.71 -27.71
N GLU A 295 -17.29 -18.36 -26.71
CA GLU A 295 -17.65 -17.77 -25.43
C GLU A 295 -16.44 -17.40 -24.55
N ASN A 296 -15.30 -18.05 -24.80
CA ASN A 296 -14.06 -17.88 -24.04
C ASN A 296 -12.99 -17.09 -24.81
N LEU A 297 -13.17 -16.91 -26.12
CA LEU A 297 -12.25 -16.21 -27.00
C LEU A 297 -12.19 -14.71 -26.65
N VAL A 298 -11.01 -14.23 -26.30
CA VAL A 298 -10.72 -12.80 -26.16
C VAL A 298 -9.65 -12.41 -27.15
N VAL A 299 -9.92 -11.36 -27.93
CA VAL A 299 -8.97 -10.74 -28.84
C VAL A 299 -8.39 -9.49 -28.18
N LEU A 300 -7.06 -9.37 -28.20
CA LEU A 300 -6.30 -8.24 -27.71
C LEU A 300 -5.51 -7.63 -28.87
N VAL A 301 -5.72 -6.34 -29.14
CA VAL A 301 -5.04 -5.62 -30.23
C VAL A 301 -3.76 -4.96 -29.69
N LEU A 302 -2.61 -5.30 -30.26
CA LEU A 302 -1.32 -4.69 -29.97
C LEU A 302 -1.14 -3.38 -30.78
N ARG A 303 -0.04 -2.63 -30.57
CA ARG A 303 0.15 -1.29 -31.16
C ARG A 303 0.25 -1.29 -32.70
N GLU A 304 0.57 -2.44 -33.29
CA GLU A 304 0.90 -2.59 -34.70
C GLU A 304 -0.21 -3.30 -35.49
N GLY A 305 -1.44 -3.34 -34.93
CA GLY A 305 -2.55 -4.10 -35.51
C GLY A 305 -2.44 -5.61 -35.27
N ASP A 306 -1.33 -6.08 -34.68
CA ASP A 306 -1.17 -7.46 -34.26
C ASP A 306 -2.22 -7.87 -33.24
N GLU A 307 -2.98 -8.91 -33.56
CA GLU A 307 -3.97 -9.48 -32.67
C GLU A 307 -3.37 -10.66 -31.88
N VAL A 308 -3.64 -10.70 -30.58
CA VAL A 308 -3.40 -11.85 -29.72
C VAL A 308 -4.73 -12.37 -29.24
N TRP A 309 -5.05 -13.61 -29.62
CA TRP A 309 -6.22 -14.32 -29.10
C TRP A 309 -5.81 -15.27 -27.97
N PHE A 310 -6.66 -15.36 -26.95
CA PHE A 310 -6.47 -16.28 -25.84
C PHE A 310 -7.81 -16.71 -25.24
N ASP A 311 -7.78 -17.83 -24.53
CA ASP A 311 -8.91 -18.35 -23.77
C ASP A 311 -8.94 -17.66 -22.40
N LYS A 312 -10.04 -16.96 -22.08
CA LYS A 312 -10.23 -16.25 -20.82
C LYS A 312 -10.10 -17.14 -19.58
N THR A 313 -10.38 -18.43 -19.69
CA THR A 313 -10.30 -19.40 -18.58
C THR A 313 -8.87 -19.82 -18.28
N THR A 314 -7.95 -19.64 -19.24
CA THR A 314 -6.53 -20.00 -19.12
C THR A 314 -5.63 -18.86 -18.65
N VAL A 315 -6.20 -17.67 -18.40
CA VAL A 315 -5.43 -16.50 -18.00
C VAL A 315 -4.81 -16.73 -16.61
N PRO A 316 -3.47 -16.66 -16.48
CA PRO A 316 -2.82 -16.87 -15.19
C PRO A 316 -3.15 -15.75 -14.20
N ASP A 317 -2.94 -16.01 -12.91
CA ASP A 317 -3.02 -14.96 -11.91
C ASP A 317 -2.09 -13.79 -12.25
N PRO A 318 -2.47 -12.55 -11.90
CA PRO A 318 -1.62 -11.40 -12.14
C PRO A 318 -0.23 -11.62 -11.55
N PRO A 319 0.85 -11.41 -12.32
CA PRO A 319 2.19 -11.63 -11.81
C PRO A 319 2.47 -10.66 -10.67
N GLY A 320 2.95 -11.17 -9.53
CA GLY A 320 3.34 -10.38 -8.36
C GLY A 320 4.64 -9.59 -8.55
N ARG A 321 5.02 -9.26 -9.78
CA ARG A 321 6.23 -8.51 -10.07
C ARG A 321 6.04 -7.05 -9.72
N ILE A 322 7.02 -6.47 -9.04
CA ILE A 322 7.02 -5.07 -8.64
C ILE A 322 8.22 -4.41 -9.33
N PHE A 323 7.96 -3.43 -10.21
CA PHE A 323 9.01 -2.72 -10.94
C PHE A 323 9.63 -1.54 -10.17
N SER A 324 9.29 -1.36 -8.89
CA SER A 324 9.83 -0.27 -8.06
C SER A 324 11.36 -0.30 -7.93
N ASN A 325 11.96 -1.48 -8.06
CA ASN A 325 13.41 -1.69 -7.93
C ASN A 325 14.13 -1.73 -9.28
N ASP A 326 13.39 -1.80 -10.39
CA ASP A 326 13.95 -1.92 -11.74
C ASP A 326 13.07 -1.20 -12.76
N ILE A 327 13.19 0.13 -12.73
CA ILE A 327 12.44 1.03 -13.60
C ILE A 327 12.88 0.87 -15.06
N SER A 328 14.16 0.60 -15.32
CA SER A 328 14.66 0.33 -16.67
C SER A 328 13.94 -0.85 -17.29
N ARG A 329 13.75 -1.93 -16.53
CA ARG A 329 12.97 -3.08 -16.99
C ARG A 329 11.49 -2.76 -17.16
N LEU A 330 10.90 -1.89 -16.33
CA LEU A 330 9.55 -1.39 -16.57
C LEU A 330 9.45 -0.77 -17.96
N PHE A 331 10.38 0.10 -18.34
CA PHE A 331 10.36 0.76 -19.65
C PHE A 331 10.45 -0.22 -20.82
N GLN A 332 11.30 -1.24 -20.67
CA GLN A 332 11.45 -2.31 -21.67
C GLN A 332 10.18 -3.16 -21.82
N GLU A 333 9.63 -3.65 -20.70
CA GLU A 333 8.43 -4.50 -20.69
C GLU A 333 7.13 -3.69 -20.93
N TRP A 334 7.19 -2.36 -20.87
CA TRP A 334 6.03 -1.50 -21.01
C TRP A 334 5.36 -1.62 -22.38
N ASN A 335 6.17 -1.55 -23.43
CA ASN A 335 5.73 -1.56 -24.83
C ASN A 335 6.08 -2.86 -25.55
N SER A 336 7.12 -3.58 -25.11
CA SER A 336 7.62 -4.75 -25.83
C SER A 336 6.92 -6.04 -25.41
N SER A 337 6.26 -6.69 -26.37
CA SER A 337 5.69 -8.04 -26.21
C SER A 337 6.79 -9.09 -26.12
N TYR A 338 7.92 -8.88 -26.78
CA TYR A 338 9.05 -9.82 -26.80
C TYR A 338 9.84 -9.85 -25.49
N LEU A 339 9.88 -8.74 -24.77
CA LEU A 339 10.62 -8.64 -23.50
C LEU A 339 9.75 -8.94 -22.29
N SER A 340 8.42 -8.81 -22.41
CA SER A 340 7.49 -9.12 -21.32
C SER A 340 7.37 -10.62 -21.11
N ASN A 341 8.13 -11.15 -20.15
CA ASN A 341 7.97 -12.52 -19.66
C ASN A 341 7.13 -12.59 -18.37
N ALA A 342 6.59 -11.47 -17.92
CA ALA A 342 5.77 -11.37 -16.72
C ALA A 342 4.37 -11.97 -16.93
N LEU A 343 3.77 -11.72 -18.10
CA LEU A 343 2.48 -12.25 -18.48
C LEU A 343 2.60 -12.83 -19.89
N VAL A 344 2.44 -14.13 -20.03
CA VAL A 344 2.47 -14.83 -21.32
C VAL A 344 1.10 -15.43 -21.57
N LEU A 345 0.47 -15.03 -22.68
CA LEU A 345 -0.79 -15.60 -23.14
C LEU A 345 -0.56 -16.26 -24.49
N ASN A 346 -0.96 -17.53 -24.60
CA ASN A 346 -0.81 -18.31 -25.83
C ASN A 346 0.62 -18.30 -26.42
N GLY A 347 1.63 -18.39 -25.53
CA GLY A 347 3.05 -18.34 -25.90
C GLY A 347 3.57 -16.94 -26.29
N ARG A 348 2.74 -15.89 -26.22
CA ARG A 348 3.15 -14.50 -26.51
C ARG A 348 3.19 -13.66 -25.24
N GLY A 349 4.29 -12.92 -25.04
CA GLY A 349 4.42 -11.96 -23.96
C GLY A 349 3.47 -10.78 -24.13
N ILE A 350 2.80 -10.38 -23.06
CA ILE A 350 1.85 -9.28 -23.05
C ILE A 350 2.50 -8.05 -22.40
N PRO A 351 2.66 -6.94 -23.13
CA PRO A 351 3.21 -5.71 -22.58
C PRO A 351 2.45 -5.22 -21.34
N VAL A 352 3.17 -4.67 -20.36
CA VAL A 352 2.59 -4.20 -19.07
C VAL A 352 1.48 -3.17 -19.29
N ARG A 353 1.57 -2.36 -20.36
CA ARG A 353 0.55 -1.36 -20.71
C ARG A 353 -0.83 -1.96 -21.02
N LEU A 354 -0.91 -3.23 -21.43
CA LEU A 354 -2.13 -3.94 -21.85
C LEU A 354 -2.73 -4.84 -20.77
N TRP A 355 -2.07 -5.01 -19.62
CA TRP A 355 -2.61 -5.80 -18.50
C TRP A 355 -4.03 -5.40 -18.04
N PRO A 356 -4.45 -4.12 -18.06
CA PRO A 356 -5.82 -3.78 -17.72
C PRO A 356 -6.84 -4.37 -18.69
N GLU A 357 -6.50 -4.53 -19.96
CA GLU A 357 -7.38 -5.12 -20.96
C GLU A 357 -7.51 -6.63 -20.80
N VAL A 358 -6.54 -7.25 -20.11
CA VAL A 358 -6.58 -8.67 -19.73
C VAL A 358 -7.34 -8.85 -18.41
N TYR A 359 -7.08 -8.04 -17.38
CA TYR A 359 -7.61 -8.34 -16.04
C TYR A 359 -8.91 -7.61 -15.67
N LYS A 360 -9.29 -6.51 -16.34
CA LYS A 360 -10.52 -5.78 -15.98
C LYS A 360 -11.76 -6.67 -16.10
N SER A 361 -12.59 -6.63 -15.06
CA SER A 361 -13.78 -7.45 -14.85
C SER A 361 -14.80 -7.46 -15.99
N ARG A 362 -14.82 -6.43 -16.85
CA ARG A 362 -15.73 -6.34 -18.00
C ARG A 362 -15.62 -7.53 -18.95
N LYS A 363 -14.51 -8.27 -18.95
CA LYS A 363 -14.32 -9.47 -19.79
C LYS A 363 -14.61 -10.80 -19.09
N GLY A 364 -15.02 -10.79 -17.82
CA GLY A 364 -15.34 -12.01 -17.07
C GLY A 364 -14.16 -12.98 -16.88
N ILE A 365 -12.92 -12.51 -17.02
CA ILE A 365 -11.71 -13.34 -16.99
C ILE A 365 -11.44 -13.88 -15.57
N LYS A 366 -11.33 -13.00 -14.58
CA LYS A 366 -11.09 -13.38 -13.18
C LYS A 366 -11.58 -12.29 -12.23
N THR A 367 -12.59 -12.60 -11.41
CA THR A 367 -13.17 -11.64 -10.47
C THR A 367 -12.14 -11.23 -9.42
N GLY A 368 -11.92 -9.93 -9.22
CA GLY A 368 -11.00 -9.38 -8.22
C GLY A 368 -9.52 -9.33 -8.61
N ALA A 369 -9.09 -10.01 -9.68
CA ALA A 369 -7.67 -10.02 -10.10
C ALA A 369 -7.15 -8.62 -10.44
N TRP A 370 -7.95 -7.81 -11.14
CA TRP A 370 -7.61 -6.43 -11.43
C TRP A 370 -7.48 -5.58 -10.16
N ASP A 371 -8.33 -5.77 -9.15
CA ASP A 371 -8.30 -4.97 -7.93
C ASP A 371 -6.99 -5.19 -7.16
N THR A 372 -6.44 -6.40 -7.19
CA THR A 372 -5.14 -6.74 -6.60
C THR A 372 -3.99 -5.96 -7.24
N ILE A 373 -3.97 -5.84 -8.58
CA ILE A 373 -2.86 -5.17 -9.29
C ILE A 373 -3.11 -3.71 -9.59
N LYS A 374 -4.35 -3.22 -9.52
CA LYS A 374 -4.73 -1.86 -9.90
C LYS A 374 -3.99 -0.80 -9.08
N THR A 375 -3.72 -1.04 -7.80
CA THR A 375 -2.98 -0.09 -6.96
C THR A 375 -1.53 0.04 -7.43
N VAL A 376 -0.87 -1.09 -7.68
CA VAL A 376 0.52 -1.13 -8.15
C VAL A 376 0.62 -0.57 -9.56
N TRP A 377 -0.25 -1.03 -10.46
CA TRP A 377 -0.32 -0.57 -11.85
C TRP A 377 -0.71 0.91 -11.95
N GLY A 378 -1.60 1.38 -11.08
CA GLY A 378 -2.03 2.78 -11.01
C GLY A 378 -0.90 3.71 -10.62
N ASN A 379 0.16 3.21 -9.99
CA ASN A 379 1.38 3.98 -9.74
C ASN A 379 2.32 3.98 -10.96
N TRP A 380 2.15 3.07 -11.92
CA TRP A 380 2.96 2.96 -13.13
C TRP A 380 2.36 3.67 -14.36
N LYS A 381 1.02 3.75 -14.48
CA LYS A 381 0.34 4.27 -15.69
C LYS A 381 -0.79 5.26 -15.43
N VAL A 382 -0.91 6.18 -16.38
CA VAL A 382 -2.12 6.96 -16.65
C VAL A 382 -3.29 6.09 -17.09
N ARG A 383 -4.46 6.52 -16.59
CA ARG A 383 -5.75 6.16 -17.14
C ARG A 383 -5.92 6.94 -18.45
N ILE A 384 -5.45 6.40 -19.58
CA ILE A 384 -5.81 6.95 -20.89
C ILE A 384 -7.33 6.76 -20.99
N GLY A 385 -8.06 7.87 -20.89
CA GLY A 385 -9.46 7.88 -21.29
C GLY A 385 -9.49 7.51 -22.76
N VAL A 386 -10.13 6.40 -23.10
CA VAL A 386 -10.43 6.10 -24.49
C VAL A 386 -11.31 7.26 -24.95
N VAL A 387 -10.79 8.05 -25.88
CA VAL A 387 -11.54 9.08 -26.57
C VAL A 387 -12.63 8.32 -27.33
N ASN A 388 -13.84 8.26 -26.76
CA ASN A 388 -15.01 8.05 -27.60
C ASN A 388 -15.11 9.31 -28.45
N GLU A 389 -15.15 9.11 -29.76
CA GLU A 389 -14.97 10.07 -30.86
C GLU A 389 -15.87 11.32 -30.84
N ILE A 390 -16.73 11.48 -29.82
CA ILE A 390 -17.72 12.57 -29.71
C ILE A 390 -17.57 13.36 -28.38
N ARG A 391 -16.70 12.94 -27.45
CA ARG A 391 -16.47 13.68 -26.20
C ARG A 391 -14.99 13.68 -25.84
N ILE A 392 -14.32 14.79 -26.17
CA ILE A 392 -12.99 15.12 -25.65
C ILE A 392 -13.18 15.49 -24.18
N GLU A 393 -13.42 14.49 -23.33
CA GLU A 393 -13.20 14.67 -21.90
C GLU A 393 -11.70 14.64 -21.70
N THR A 394 -11.07 15.82 -21.69
CA THR A 394 -9.65 16.04 -21.40
C THR A 394 -9.31 15.36 -20.08
N HIS A 395 -8.90 14.09 -20.15
CA HIS A 395 -8.48 13.34 -18.99
C HIS A 395 -7.05 13.77 -18.68
N HIS A 396 -6.93 14.72 -17.76
CA HIS A 396 -5.66 15.29 -17.34
C HIS A 396 -4.66 14.19 -16.98
N VAL A 397 -3.60 14.19 -17.75
CA VAL A 397 -2.48 13.25 -17.75
C VAL A 397 -1.76 13.40 -16.41
N LYS A 398 -2.08 12.55 -15.44
CA LYS A 398 -1.24 12.39 -14.25
C LYS A 398 0.10 11.82 -14.73
N GLN A 399 1.12 12.65 -14.91
CA GLN A 399 2.45 12.18 -15.33
C GLN A 399 2.92 11.03 -14.42
N PHE A 400 2.87 9.81 -14.93
CA PHE A 400 3.50 8.67 -14.27
C PHE A 400 4.86 8.42 -14.89
N ILE A 401 5.70 7.67 -14.19
CA ILE A 401 7.12 7.49 -14.52
C ILE A 401 7.38 7.10 -15.99
N VAL A 402 6.48 6.32 -16.60
CA VAL A 402 6.63 5.88 -17.99
C VAL A 402 6.34 6.99 -18.99
N GLU A 403 5.37 7.87 -18.72
CA GLU A 403 5.11 9.02 -19.59
C GLU A 403 6.20 10.07 -19.45
N GLU A 404 6.68 10.27 -18.23
CA GLU A 404 7.82 11.12 -18.01
C GLU A 404 9.02 10.60 -18.82
N ARG A 405 9.28 9.28 -18.79
CA ARG A 405 10.29 8.67 -19.66
C ARG A 405 10.05 8.88 -21.15
N GLN A 406 8.79 8.91 -21.61
CA GLN A 406 8.48 9.13 -23.03
C GLN A 406 8.83 10.54 -23.53
N ARG A 407 9.08 11.50 -22.63
CA ARG A 407 9.58 12.83 -22.98
C ARG A 407 11.06 12.83 -23.34
N PHE A 408 11.77 11.76 -23.00
CA PHE A 408 13.18 11.58 -23.30
C PHE A 408 13.32 10.61 -24.47
N THR A 409 14.34 10.84 -25.31
CA THR A 409 14.62 10.00 -26.47
C THR A 409 15.16 8.65 -26.01
N THR A 410 16.04 8.70 -25.02
CA THR A 410 16.74 7.53 -24.47
C THR A 410 16.50 7.37 -22.98
N ASP A 411 16.69 6.15 -22.47
CA ASP A 411 16.62 5.90 -21.02
C ASP A 411 17.77 6.61 -20.29
N ASP A 412 18.92 6.82 -20.93
CA ASP A 412 20.07 7.50 -20.33
C ASP A 412 19.81 9.00 -20.11
N GLU A 413 19.12 9.66 -21.03
CA GLU A 413 18.64 11.05 -20.87
C GLU A 413 17.66 11.16 -19.70
N PHE A 414 16.70 10.23 -19.59
CA PHE A 414 15.80 10.18 -18.44
C PHE A 414 16.59 10.05 -17.13
N TRP A 415 17.54 9.11 -17.08
CA TRP A 415 18.37 8.93 -15.89
C TRP A 415 19.33 10.07 -15.62
N ALA A 416 19.73 10.87 -16.61
CA ALA A 416 20.52 12.07 -16.39
C ALA A 416 19.75 13.13 -15.58
N VAL A 417 18.44 13.27 -15.82
CA VAL A 417 17.56 14.15 -15.03
C VAL A 417 17.25 13.58 -13.66
N TYR A 418 17.01 12.27 -13.56
CA TYR A 418 16.65 11.59 -12.31
C TYR A 418 17.85 10.93 -11.63
N ARG A 419 18.98 11.64 -11.58
CA ARG A 419 20.19 11.26 -10.85
C ARG A 419 20.45 12.24 -9.71
N ARG A 420 20.97 11.74 -8.59
CA ARG A 420 21.49 12.56 -7.50
C ARG A 420 22.85 13.17 -7.89
N PRO A 421 23.32 14.20 -7.16
CA PRO A 421 24.64 14.80 -7.39
C PRO A 421 25.81 13.79 -7.27
N ASP A 422 25.63 12.70 -6.52
CA ASP A 422 26.59 11.60 -6.38
C ASP A 422 26.62 10.65 -7.61
N GLY A 423 25.79 10.91 -8.62
CA GLY A 423 25.65 10.06 -9.82
C GLY A 423 24.74 8.85 -9.64
N THR A 424 24.19 8.61 -8.44
CA THR A 424 23.27 7.50 -8.19
C THR A 424 21.87 7.81 -8.73
N ARG A 425 21.23 6.79 -9.33
CA ARG A 425 19.85 6.91 -9.83
C ARG A 425 18.88 7.06 -8.67
N LEU A 426 17.90 7.95 -8.80
CA LEU A 426 16.82 8.08 -7.83
C LEU A 426 15.99 6.78 -7.77
N TYR A 427 15.55 6.40 -6.57
CA TYR A 427 14.64 5.27 -6.44
C TYR A 427 13.23 5.65 -6.89
N TYR A 428 12.40 4.64 -7.17
CA TYR A 428 11.06 4.84 -7.72
C TYR A 428 10.18 5.85 -6.98
N GLN A 429 10.05 5.71 -5.66
CA GLN A 429 9.26 6.64 -4.86
C GLN A 429 9.83 8.06 -4.88
N GLN A 430 11.15 8.24 -4.95
CA GLN A 430 11.80 9.55 -5.09
C GLN A 430 11.42 10.25 -6.40
N ILE A 431 11.42 9.50 -7.50
CA ILE A 431 11.00 10.01 -8.81
C ILE A 431 9.52 10.40 -8.77
N LEU A 432 8.68 9.58 -8.13
CA LEU A 432 7.25 9.91 -7.97
C LEU A 432 7.04 11.18 -7.13
N ASP A 433 7.76 11.33 -6.04
CA ASP A 433 7.68 12.49 -5.14
C ASP A 433 8.11 13.76 -5.89
N GLN A 434 9.23 13.71 -6.62
CA GLN A 434 9.71 14.81 -7.45
C GLN A 434 8.71 15.17 -8.56
N LEU A 435 8.15 14.18 -9.25
CA LEU A 435 7.10 14.39 -10.25
C LEU A 435 5.83 14.99 -9.64
N GLN A 436 5.47 14.59 -8.42
CA GLN A 436 4.34 15.17 -7.70
C GLN A 436 4.60 16.62 -7.32
N GLN A 437 5.80 16.94 -6.84
CA GLN A 437 6.20 18.30 -6.52
C GLN A 437 6.18 19.20 -7.76
N ASN A 438 6.79 18.76 -8.87
CA ASN A 438 6.78 19.50 -10.14
C ASN A 438 5.35 19.77 -10.64
N ARG A 439 4.43 18.80 -10.44
CA ARG A 439 3.01 19.00 -10.77
C ARG A 439 2.35 20.02 -9.86
N MET A 440 2.59 19.96 -8.56
CA MET A 440 2.02 20.90 -7.60
C MET A 440 2.50 22.32 -7.88
N GLU A 441 3.78 22.49 -8.22
CA GLU A 441 4.35 23.78 -8.59
C GLU A 441 3.76 24.30 -9.90
N ARG A 442 3.70 23.48 -10.95
CA ARG A 442 3.06 23.89 -12.20
C ARG A 442 1.57 24.21 -12.01
N ASP A 443 0.84 23.36 -11.28
CA ASP A 443 -0.57 23.61 -11.00
C ASP A 443 -0.76 24.87 -10.14
N HIS A 444 0.20 25.20 -9.27
CA HIS A 444 0.19 26.45 -8.53
C HIS A 444 0.38 27.65 -9.47
N ILE A 445 1.41 27.62 -10.34
CA ILE A 445 1.67 28.64 -11.36
C ILE A 445 0.45 28.85 -12.27
N ASP A 446 -0.12 27.76 -12.80
CA ASP A 446 -1.31 27.80 -13.65
C ASP A 446 -2.54 28.36 -12.91
N ALA A 447 -2.70 28.05 -11.63
CA ALA A 447 -3.80 28.57 -10.83
C ALA A 447 -3.62 30.05 -10.49
N GLU A 448 -2.41 30.50 -10.19
CA GLU A 448 -2.09 31.91 -10.01
C GLU A 448 -2.27 32.69 -11.32
N ALA A 449 -1.83 32.14 -12.44
CA ALA A 449 -2.07 32.68 -13.78
C ALA A 449 -3.57 32.89 -14.04
N ALA A 450 -4.40 31.88 -13.78
CA ALA A 450 -5.84 31.98 -13.91
C ALA A 450 -6.41 33.09 -13.03
N ARG A 451 -6.01 33.14 -11.75
CA ARG A 451 -6.45 34.20 -10.82
C ARG A 451 -6.03 35.58 -11.33
N ALA A 452 -4.78 35.76 -11.74
CA ALA A 452 -4.27 37.02 -12.25
C ALA A 452 -5.03 37.47 -13.50
N TYR A 453 -5.29 36.55 -14.44
CA TYR A 453 -6.02 36.83 -15.68
C TYR A 453 -7.45 37.35 -15.43
N PHE A 454 -8.14 36.82 -14.41
CA PHE A 454 -9.48 37.26 -14.02
C PHE A 454 -9.50 38.30 -12.88
N GLY A 455 -8.39 39.02 -12.66
CA GLY A 455 -8.33 40.11 -11.68
C GLY A 455 -8.50 39.65 -10.23
N GLY A 456 -8.10 38.42 -9.91
CA GLY A 456 -8.23 37.79 -8.60
C GLY A 456 -9.57 37.09 -8.37
N ASP A 457 -10.54 37.22 -9.28
CA ASP A 457 -11.88 36.65 -9.14
C ASP A 457 -12.15 35.55 -10.17
N LEU A 458 -12.07 34.28 -9.75
CA LEU A 458 -12.39 33.13 -10.62
C LEU A 458 -13.89 33.04 -10.97
N ASP A 459 -14.73 33.88 -10.39
CA ASP A 459 -16.16 34.01 -10.73
C ASP A 459 -16.46 35.13 -11.73
N HIS A 460 -15.42 35.76 -12.27
CA HIS A 460 -15.57 36.85 -13.22
C HIS A 460 -16.46 36.43 -14.40
N PRO A 461 -17.37 37.29 -14.91
CA PRO A 461 -18.27 36.93 -16.01
C PRO A 461 -17.56 36.39 -17.26
N ALA A 462 -16.34 36.87 -17.53
CA ALA A 462 -15.50 36.38 -18.64
C ALA A 462 -15.00 34.93 -18.48
N ALA A 463 -15.00 34.40 -17.25
CA ALA A 463 -14.69 32.99 -17.01
C ALA A 463 -15.87 32.06 -17.35
N GLU A 464 -17.07 32.61 -17.57
CA GLU A 464 -18.29 31.88 -17.98
C GLU A 464 -18.61 30.66 -17.10
N GLY A 465 -18.28 30.76 -15.81
CA GLY A 465 -18.48 29.69 -14.85
C GLY A 465 -17.57 28.47 -15.04
N ALA A 466 -16.49 28.56 -15.84
CA ALA A 466 -15.53 27.48 -16.04
C ALA A 466 -14.94 26.95 -14.72
N PHE A 467 -14.78 27.81 -13.72
CA PHE A 467 -14.26 27.46 -12.40
C PHE A 467 -15.35 27.11 -11.37
N ARG A 468 -16.61 26.95 -11.80
CA ARG A 468 -17.70 26.52 -10.92
C ARG A 468 -17.97 25.02 -11.01
N TYR A 469 -18.49 24.48 -9.92
CA TYR A 469 -19.04 23.13 -9.87
C TYR A 469 -20.29 23.09 -8.99
N VAL A 470 -21.20 22.17 -9.30
CA VAL A 470 -22.43 21.99 -8.51
C VAL A 470 -22.23 20.86 -7.52
N LYS A 471 -22.40 21.15 -6.22
CA LYS A 471 -22.39 20.15 -5.15
C LYS A 471 -23.62 20.32 -4.28
N SER A 472 -24.44 19.27 -4.21
CA SER A 472 -25.71 19.26 -3.47
C SER A 472 -26.66 20.38 -3.92
N GLY A 473 -26.77 20.62 -5.23
CA GLY A 473 -27.62 21.68 -5.79
C GLY A 473 -27.06 23.11 -5.66
N HIS A 474 -25.95 23.29 -4.94
CA HIS A 474 -25.30 24.59 -4.78
C HIS A 474 -24.10 24.73 -5.70
N SER A 475 -24.03 25.86 -6.40
CA SER A 475 -22.84 26.24 -7.19
C SER A 475 -21.72 26.70 -6.25
N ARG A 476 -20.51 26.19 -6.46
CA ARG A 476 -19.30 26.50 -5.68
C ARG A 476 -18.13 26.73 -6.63
N LEU A 477 -17.19 27.57 -6.23
CA LEU A 477 -15.93 27.78 -6.98
C LEU A 477 -14.89 26.73 -6.59
N TYR A 478 -14.06 26.32 -7.56
CA TYR A 478 -12.87 25.54 -7.27
C TYR A 478 -11.86 26.39 -6.51
N THR A 479 -11.44 25.92 -5.34
CA THR A 479 -10.44 26.62 -4.50
C THR A 479 -9.06 25.98 -4.55
N LYS A 480 -8.97 24.69 -4.89
CA LYS A 480 -7.71 23.94 -4.92
C LYS A 480 -6.94 24.23 -6.20
N ASP A 481 -5.67 24.63 -6.09
CA ASP A 481 -4.79 24.95 -7.22
C ASP A 481 -4.81 23.89 -8.32
N GLY A 482 -4.65 22.61 -7.97
CA GLY A 482 -4.73 21.51 -8.95
C GLY A 482 -6.03 21.49 -9.76
N LYS A 483 -7.17 21.86 -9.16
CA LYS A 483 -8.45 21.94 -9.90
C LYS A 483 -8.64 23.26 -10.65
N VAL A 484 -8.08 24.35 -10.15
CA VAL A 484 -8.09 25.64 -10.86
C VAL A 484 -7.20 25.53 -12.10
N ALA A 485 -5.97 25.03 -11.97
CA ALA A 485 -5.06 24.77 -13.09
C ALA A 485 -5.62 23.80 -14.13
N GLU A 486 -6.33 22.76 -13.67
CA GLU A 486 -7.06 21.83 -14.55
C GLU A 486 -8.06 22.60 -15.42
N LYS A 487 -8.92 23.41 -14.80
CA LYS A 487 -9.94 24.19 -15.50
C LYS A 487 -9.36 25.33 -16.33
N TRP A 488 -8.25 25.90 -15.90
CA TRP A 488 -7.53 26.93 -16.65
C TRP A 488 -7.01 26.39 -17.98
N ARG A 489 -6.33 25.24 -17.96
CA ARG A 489 -5.85 24.58 -19.18
C ARG A 489 -6.98 24.18 -20.12
N GLU A 490 -8.08 23.63 -19.59
CA GLU A 490 -9.28 23.33 -20.39
C GLU A 490 -9.89 24.58 -21.02
N TRP A 491 -9.95 25.69 -20.28
CA TRP A 491 -10.50 26.95 -20.76
C TRP A 491 -9.63 27.54 -21.88
N LEU A 492 -8.29 27.50 -21.73
CA LEU A 492 -7.35 27.94 -22.77
C LEU A 492 -7.45 27.09 -24.04
N GLU A 493 -7.60 25.77 -23.91
CA GLU A 493 -7.74 24.86 -25.05
C GLU A 493 -9.01 25.14 -25.87
N GLN A 494 -10.13 25.41 -25.19
CA GLN A 494 -11.39 25.77 -25.84
C GLN A 494 -11.36 27.16 -26.49
N ARG A 495 -10.39 28.00 -26.10
CA ARG A 495 -10.30 29.42 -26.48
C ARG A 495 -8.89 29.78 -26.92
N TRP A 496 -8.47 29.18 -28.03
CA TRP A 496 -7.13 29.39 -28.59
C TRP A 496 -6.72 30.88 -28.70
N ALA A 497 -7.65 31.77 -29.08
CA ALA A 497 -7.38 33.21 -29.18
C ALA A 497 -6.99 33.85 -27.82
N HIS A 498 -7.54 33.34 -26.72
CA HIS A 498 -7.16 33.79 -25.38
C HIS A 498 -5.82 33.19 -24.93
N ALA A 499 -5.48 31.99 -25.41
CA ALA A 499 -4.18 31.37 -25.17
C ALA A 499 -3.03 32.15 -25.83
N GLU A 500 -3.23 32.66 -27.05
CA GLU A 500 -2.23 33.52 -27.72
C GLU A 500 -1.98 34.82 -26.96
N ASN A 501 -3.06 35.50 -26.55
CA ASN A 501 -2.94 36.74 -25.75
C ASN A 501 -2.26 36.47 -24.40
N TRP A 502 -2.56 35.34 -23.75
CA TRP A 502 -1.91 34.95 -22.51
C TRP A 502 -0.41 34.70 -22.70
N GLN A 503 -0.01 33.95 -23.74
CA GLN A 503 1.40 33.70 -24.02
C GLN A 503 2.17 35.00 -24.31
N PHE A 504 1.56 35.96 -25.00
CA PHE A 504 2.16 37.28 -25.22
C PHE A 504 2.37 38.05 -23.92
N THR A 505 1.45 37.92 -22.96
CA THR A 505 1.52 38.61 -21.65
C THR A 505 2.59 37.99 -20.73
N GLN A 506 2.99 36.74 -20.95
CA GLN A 506 4.03 36.05 -20.17
C GLN A 506 5.45 36.23 -20.73
N GLY A 507 5.57 36.59 -22.01
CA GLY A 507 6.85 36.68 -22.73
C GLY A 507 7.46 38.07 -22.85
N GLY A 508 6.76 39.12 -22.40
CA GLY A 508 7.25 40.49 -22.32
C GLY A 508 7.44 40.91 -20.86
#